data_AF-A0A2P4XMA4-F1
#
_entry.id   AF-A0A2P4XMA4-F1
#
_cell.length_a   1.000
_cell.length_b   1.000
_cell.length_c   1.000
_cell.angle_alpha   90.00
_cell.angle_beta   90.00
_cell.angle_gamma   90.00
#
_symmetry.space_group_name_H-M   'P 1'
#
loop_
_entity.id
_entity.type
_entity.pdbx_description
1 polymer ?
#
loop_
_entity_poly.entity_id
_entity_poly.type
_entity_poly.pdbx_seq_one_letter_code
_entity_poly.pdbx_strand_id
1 'polypeptide(L)'
;MASAQDKQMEYSDKGRGNLSVVKEESNKLKRRFIGPFAVLTRHGAAYTIDLPKSMTTHPTFYAGGLKRYHDPLGPPSRTEELTSSKRG
;
A
#
# COMPACT_ATOMS: atom_id res chain seq x y z
N MET A 1 -19.05 44.87 -1.12
CA MET A 1 -19.42 44.33 0.19
C MET A 1 -19.72 42.85 0.04
N ALA A 2 -19.08 42.03 0.87
CA ALA A 2 -19.10 40.57 0.83
C ALA A 2 -20.34 40.02 1.53
N SER A 3 -21.12 39.16 0.87
CA SER A 3 -22.15 38.34 1.52
C SER A 3 -22.64 37.17 0.67
N ALA A 4 -21.76 36.54 -0.14
CA ALA A 4 -22.14 35.38 -0.95
C ALA A 4 -21.56 34.06 -0.44
N GLN A 5 -20.75 34.05 0.64
CA GLN A 5 -19.94 32.89 1.02
C GLN A 5 -20.33 32.21 2.33
N ASP A 6 -21.35 32.68 3.04
CA ASP A 6 -21.67 32.15 4.38
C ASP A 6 -22.63 30.94 4.39
N LYS A 7 -23.25 30.60 3.25
CA LYS A 7 -24.28 29.55 3.20
C LYS A 7 -23.79 28.12 2.96
N GLN A 8 -22.47 27.88 2.92
CA GLN A 8 -21.93 26.55 2.61
C GLN A 8 -21.42 25.77 3.85
N MET A 9 -21.53 26.33 5.06
CA MET A 9 -20.99 25.71 6.27
C MET A 9 -22.01 24.90 7.09
N GLU A 10 -23.26 24.78 6.63
CA GLU A 10 -24.35 24.10 7.37
C GLU A 10 -24.72 22.72 6.78
N TYR A 11 -23.76 21.93 6.30
CA TYR A 11 -24.04 20.56 5.84
C TYR A 11 -22.95 19.52 6.14
N SER A 12 -21.97 19.82 7.00
CA SER A 12 -20.82 18.90 7.23
C SER A 12 -20.93 17.95 8.43
N ASP A 13 -22.00 18.00 9.25
CA ASP A 13 -22.03 17.27 10.53
C ASP A 13 -23.01 16.09 10.62
N LYS A 14 -23.27 15.35 9.55
CA LYS A 14 -24.15 14.16 9.68
C LYS A 14 -23.64 12.97 8.89
N GLY A 15 -22.95 12.07 9.59
CA GLY A 15 -22.73 10.73 9.05
C GLY A 15 -21.57 9.91 9.61
N ARG A 16 -21.18 10.08 10.88
CA ARG A 16 -20.33 9.07 11.56
C ARG A 16 -21.19 7.85 11.95
N GLY A 17 -21.62 7.10 10.94
CA GLY A 17 -22.27 5.80 11.10
C GLY A 17 -21.30 4.70 10.71
N ASN A 18 -20.83 3.94 11.71
CA ASN A 18 -20.21 2.64 11.48
C ASN A 18 -21.31 1.69 10.98
N LEU A 19 -21.28 1.33 9.69
CA LEU A 19 -22.13 0.27 9.15
C LEU A 19 -21.32 -0.55 8.15
N SER A 20 -21.10 -1.80 8.53
CA SER A 20 -20.69 -2.89 7.66
C SER A 20 -21.60 -2.93 6.43
N VAL A 21 -21.13 -2.36 5.33
CA VAL A 21 -21.75 -2.49 4.02
C VAL A 21 -20.65 -2.94 3.10
N VAL A 22 -20.81 -4.12 2.50
CA VAL A 22 -20.10 -4.51 1.29
C VAL A 22 -20.34 -3.37 0.31
N LYS A 23 -19.37 -2.46 0.27
CA LYS A 23 -19.43 -1.28 -0.58
C LYS A 23 -19.22 -1.83 -1.97
N GLU A 24 -20.29 -1.86 -2.75
CA GLU A 24 -20.20 -1.86 -4.20
C GLU A 24 -19.34 -0.65 -4.58
N GLU A 25 -18.04 -0.91 -4.63
CA GLU A 25 -17.02 0.09 -4.83
C GLU A 25 -16.96 0.35 -6.32
N SER A 26 -17.04 1.63 -6.67
CA SER A 26 -16.79 2.09 -8.03
C SER A 26 -15.61 1.34 -8.65
N ASN A 27 -15.84 0.74 -9.81
CA ASN A 27 -14.92 -0.07 -10.61
C ASN A 27 -13.68 0.69 -11.15
N LYS A 28 -13.36 1.84 -10.55
CA LYS A 28 -12.08 2.54 -10.74
C LYS A 28 -11.07 1.97 -9.76
N LEU A 29 -10.17 1.16 -10.29
CA LEU A 29 -9.05 0.58 -9.55
C LEU A 29 -8.16 1.70 -8.99
N LYS A 30 -8.21 1.94 -7.68
CA LYS A 30 -7.13 2.65 -7.00
C LYS A 30 -5.87 1.77 -7.07
N ARG A 31 -4.70 2.38 -7.31
CA ARG A 31 -3.42 1.65 -7.26
C ARG A 31 -3.15 1.23 -5.81
N ARG A 32 -3.57 0.03 -5.45
CA ARG A 32 -3.43 -0.56 -4.11
C ARG A 32 -2.55 -1.80 -4.21
N PHE A 33 -1.58 -1.92 -3.29
CA PHE A 33 -0.84 -3.17 -3.12
C PHE A 33 -1.71 -4.17 -2.36
N ILE A 34 -1.77 -5.39 -2.86
CA ILE A 34 -2.54 -6.49 -2.27
C ILE A 34 -1.56 -7.33 -1.46
N GLY A 35 -1.78 -7.41 -0.15
CA GLY A 35 -1.19 -8.39 0.77
C GLY A 35 0.35 -8.52 0.82
N PRO A 36 0.88 -9.03 1.93
CA PRO A 36 2.15 -9.75 1.85
C PRO A 36 1.89 -11.11 1.18
N PHE A 37 2.66 -11.42 0.14
CA PHE A 37 2.72 -12.76 -0.43
C PHE A 37 4.13 -13.30 -0.26
N ALA A 38 4.23 -14.61 0.02
CA ALA A 38 5.54 -15.26 0.09
C ALA A 38 6.14 -15.35 -1.32
N VAL A 39 7.44 -15.10 -1.43
CA VAL A 39 8.20 -15.36 -2.66
C VAL A 39 8.61 -16.83 -2.64
N LEU A 40 8.13 -17.60 -3.61
CA LEU A 40 8.49 -19.00 -3.78
C LEU A 40 9.83 -19.14 -4.49
N THR A 41 10.01 -18.41 -5.59
CA THR A 41 11.19 -18.53 -6.45
C THR A 41 11.62 -17.18 -7.00
N ARG A 42 12.92 -16.98 -7.17
CA ARG A 42 13.50 -15.79 -7.80
C ARG A 42 14.33 -16.19 -9.02
N HIS A 43 14.01 -15.59 -10.16
CA HIS A 43 14.73 -15.74 -11.43
C HIS A 43 15.12 -14.36 -11.96
N GLY A 44 16.31 -13.88 -11.58
CA GLY A 44 16.80 -12.56 -11.96
C GLY A 44 15.92 -11.42 -11.43
N ALA A 45 15.21 -10.76 -12.35
CA ALA A 45 14.25 -9.69 -12.05
C ALA A 45 12.80 -10.18 -11.89
N ALA A 46 12.54 -11.47 -12.14
CA ALA A 46 11.23 -12.09 -12.00
C ALA A 46 11.13 -12.89 -10.69
N TYR A 47 9.96 -12.84 -10.07
CA TYR A 47 9.64 -13.50 -8.82
C TYR A 47 8.34 -14.27 -8.97
N THR A 48 8.34 -15.53 -8.58
CA THR A 48 7.13 -16.33 -8.44
C THR A 48 6.65 -16.19 -7.00
N ILE A 49 5.44 -15.68 -6.81
CA ILE A 49 4.81 -15.49 -5.50
C ILE A 49 3.72 -16.53 -5.26
N ASP A 50 3.49 -16.85 -3.99
CA ASP A 50 2.39 -17.69 -3.56
C ASP A 50 1.08 -16.90 -3.65
N LEU A 51 0.36 -17.07 -4.75
CA LEU A 51 -0.94 -16.45 -4.98
C LEU A 51 -2.07 -17.35 -4.48
N PRO A 52 -3.11 -16.77 -3.85
CA PRO A 52 -4.31 -17.52 -3.52
C PRO A 52 -4.98 -18.01 -4.80
N LYS A 53 -5.51 -19.23 -4.77
CA LYS A 53 -6.15 -19.89 -5.92
C LYS A 53 -7.36 -19.12 -6.50
N SER A 54 -7.95 -18.20 -5.73
CA SER A 54 -9.02 -17.32 -6.18
C SER A 54 -8.54 -16.21 -7.12
N MET A 55 -7.24 -15.93 -7.17
CA MET A 55 -6.66 -14.95 -8.10
C MET A 55 -6.35 -15.62 -9.43
N THR A 56 -7.12 -15.29 -10.47
CA THR A 56 -6.85 -15.69 -11.86
C THR A 56 -5.75 -14.82 -12.48
N THR A 57 -4.63 -14.64 -11.79
CA THR A 57 -3.48 -13.86 -12.25
C THR A 57 -2.24 -14.74 -12.28
N HIS A 58 -1.34 -14.51 -13.24
CA HIS A 58 -0.09 -15.24 -13.31
C HIS A 58 0.75 -15.00 -12.03
N PRO A 59 1.29 -16.06 -11.40
CA PRO A 59 2.05 -15.95 -10.14
C PRO A 59 3.44 -15.34 -10.30
N THR A 60 3.91 -15.12 -11.52
CA THR A 60 5.24 -14.57 -11.79
C THR A 60 5.14 -13.07 -12.10
N PHE A 61 5.84 -12.26 -11.31
CA PHE A 61 5.89 -10.80 -11.43
C PHE A 61 7.32 -10.29 -11.55
N TYR A 62 7.51 -9.22 -12.32
CA TYR A 62 8.78 -8.50 -12.34
C TYR A 62 8.93 -7.55 -11.15
N ALA A 63 10.17 -7.27 -10.77
CA ALA A 63 10.53 -6.41 -9.62
C ALA A 63 9.76 -5.06 -9.58
N GLY A 64 9.50 -4.44 -10.73
CA GLY A 64 8.79 -3.15 -10.79
C GLY A 64 7.31 -3.20 -10.38
N GLY A 65 6.70 -4.39 -10.40
CA GLY A 65 5.32 -4.61 -9.94
C GLY A 65 5.21 -4.98 -8.46
N LEU A 66 6.32 -5.25 -7.78
CA LEU A 66 6.37 -5.73 -6.41
C LEU A 66 6.86 -4.62 -5.48
N LYS A 67 6.36 -4.62 -4.25
CA LYS A 67 6.85 -3.76 -3.17
C LYS A 67 7.38 -4.62 -2.04
N ARG A 68 8.57 -4.30 -1.52
CA ARG A 68 9.13 -4.97 -0.34
C ARG A 68 8.19 -4.75 0.84
N TYR A 69 7.79 -5.85 1.48
CA TYR A 69 7.05 -5.79 2.72
C TYR A 69 8.01 -5.40 3.84
N HIS A 70 7.65 -4.36 4.59
CA HIS A 70 8.34 -3.96 5.81
C HIS A 70 7.36 -4.18 6.95
N ASP A 71 7.74 -5.02 7.90
CA ASP A 71 6.96 -5.23 9.10
C ASP A 71 6.99 -3.94 9.93
N PRO A 72 5.84 -3.32 10.25
CA PRO A 72 5.80 -2.14 11.10
C PRO A 72 6.31 -2.39 12.53
N LEU A 73 6.42 -3.64 12.96
CA LEU A 73 6.94 -4.04 14.28
C LEU A 73 8.36 -4.64 14.23
N GLY A 74 8.93 -4.81 13.03
CA GLY A 74 10.24 -5.42 12.83
C GLY A 74 11.41 -4.48 13.15
N PRO A 75 12.61 -5.02 13.42
CA PRO A 75 13.76 -4.20 13.77
C PRO A 75 14.08 -3.22 12.64
N PRO A 76 14.54 -2.00 12.96
CA PRO A 76 14.87 -1.01 11.95
C PRO A 76 15.88 -1.63 10.98
N SER A 77 15.55 -1.59 9.69
CA SER A 77 16.44 -2.01 8.62
C SER A 77 17.79 -1.33 8.84
N ARG A 78 18.77 -2.15 9.21
CA ARG A 78 20.20 -1.84 9.39
C ARG A 78 20.59 -0.58 8.62
N THR A 79 20.58 0.56 9.31
CA THR A 79 21.41 1.70 8.96
C THR A 79 22.82 1.20 9.20
N GLU A 80 23.45 0.69 8.15
CA GLU A 80 24.89 0.48 8.18
C GLU A 80 25.47 1.88 8.28
N GLU A 81 25.86 2.23 9.50
CA GLU A 81 26.67 3.39 9.80
C GLU A 81 27.89 3.39 8.86
N LEU A 82 27.90 4.30 7.90
CA LEU A 82 29.14 4.82 7.30
C LEU A 82 29.38 6.21 7.88
N THR A 83 29.39 6.28 9.21
CA THR A 83 30.05 7.38 9.90
C THR A 83 31.49 6.96 10.19
N SER A 84 32.37 7.96 10.13
CA SER A 84 33.73 7.92 10.67
C SER A 84 34.82 7.31 9.79
N SER A 85 35.20 8.09 8.78
CA SER A 85 36.56 8.63 8.65
C SER A 85 37.52 8.16 9.75
N LYS A 86 38.46 7.28 9.39
CA LYS A 86 39.73 7.17 10.09
C LYS A 86 40.84 7.45 9.11
N ARG A 87 41.23 8.74 9.09
CA ARG A 87 42.59 9.14 8.75
C ARG A 87 43.54 8.36 9.67
N GLY A 88 44.47 7.63 9.06
CA GLY A 88 45.68 7.09 9.64
C GLY A 88 46.79 7.31 8.62
#